data_AF-A0A559J905-F1
#
_entry.id   AF-A0A559J905-F1
#
_cell.length_a   1.000
_cell.length_b   1.000
_cell.length_c   1.000
_cell.angle_alpha   90.00
_cell.angle_beta   90.00
_cell.angle_gamma   90.00
#
_symmetry.space_group_name_H-M   'P 1'
#
loop_
_entity.id
_entity.type
_entity.pdbx_description
1 polymer ?
#
loop_
_entity_poly.entity_id
_entity_poly.type
_entity_poly.pdbx_seq_one_letter_code
_entity_poly.pdbx_strand_id
1 'polypeptide(L)'
;SRQIAKAVRENIMFMWIAGRQRPDFRTINRFRSERMKTVLETVVTSVLQFLAEENYVQLENYFVDGTKIEANANRYTFVWGKAVVKQKAKLQEKVQTLFAAIEEAEKQEEGAHHGQDLRELGDSSTLTSAKLEHAVQNLEQRLLEKPKDKPLKKAVRALHKDFLPRLQKYETHEAILGTRNSYSKTDPDATFMRMKEDHMRNGQLKPGYYVQIGTENQFILGYSVHQRPTDTRCLIPHLEKVKSELGKLPSVVIADAGNGGEENYDYLEQNKVEAIVKYSTYHREKSKAWQKDISKIDNWTYDAEEDTWTCAAGQTLHFRRASKEKTESGYKIEYRHYRSTGCEGCPLKAQCTKAQGDREVKVSLKYLRLKNQARPRLRSEEGYALAVRRMIEPEPVFGDMKNNRGFKRFLLRGLPKVSLEVGWLSLAHNLLKKAA
;
A
#
# COMPACT_ATOMS: atom_id res chain seq x y z
N SER A 1 24.52 14.36 6.19
CA SER A 1 25.96 14.16 5.91
C SER A 1 26.74 15.47 5.78
N ARG A 2 26.39 16.41 4.88
CA ARG A 2 27.14 17.69 4.75
C ARG A 2 27.11 18.55 6.02
N GLN A 3 25.95 18.70 6.64
CA GLN A 3 25.82 19.42 7.91
C GLN A 3 26.66 18.77 9.03
N ILE A 4 26.67 17.44 9.12
CA ILE A 4 27.53 16.70 10.08
C ILE A 4 29.02 16.94 9.77
N ALA A 5 29.42 16.83 8.49
CA ALA A 5 30.81 17.08 8.06
C ALA A 5 31.28 18.52 8.36
N LYS A 6 30.37 19.49 8.28
CA LYS A 6 30.61 20.87 8.68
C LYS A 6 30.71 20.99 10.20
N ALA A 7 29.78 20.38 10.94
CA ALA A 7 29.75 20.42 12.39
C ALA A 7 31.02 19.84 13.04
N VAL A 8 31.55 18.71 12.54
CA VAL A 8 32.81 18.14 13.05
C VAL A 8 34.05 19.01 12.76
N ARG A 9 33.92 20.07 11.95
CA ARG A 9 35.00 21.03 11.64
C ARG A 9 34.86 22.36 12.37
N GLU A 10 33.65 22.71 12.79
CA GLU A 10 33.35 24.07 13.28
C GLU A 10 32.69 24.08 14.67
N ASN A 11 32.06 22.99 15.10
CA ASN A 11 31.35 22.91 16.38
C ASN A 11 32.13 22.05 17.39
N ILE A 12 32.50 22.66 18.52
CA ILE A 12 33.34 22.04 19.56
C ILE A 12 32.72 20.73 20.09
N MET A 13 31.39 20.69 20.29
CA MET A 13 30.71 19.49 20.78
C MET A 13 30.81 18.34 19.79
N PHE A 14 30.62 18.61 18.50
CA PHE A 14 30.78 17.60 17.45
C PHE A 14 32.24 17.18 17.26
N MET A 15 33.20 18.09 17.44
CA MET A 15 34.63 17.74 17.43
C MET A 15 34.98 16.79 18.56
N TRP A 16 34.43 17.01 19.75
CA TRP A 16 34.64 16.15 20.91
C TRP A 16 34.02 14.76 20.69
N ILE A 17 32.74 14.70 20.28
CA ILE A 17 32.04 13.43 19.97
C ILE A 17 32.78 12.63 18.89
N ALA A 18 33.31 13.30 17.86
CA ALA A 18 34.04 12.64 16.79
C ALA A 18 35.49 12.28 17.15
N GLY A 19 35.96 12.51 18.39
CA GLY A 19 37.35 12.29 18.76
C GLY A 19 38.33 13.09 17.90
N ARG A 20 37.95 14.32 17.51
CA ARG A 20 38.63 15.21 16.56
C ARG A 20 38.79 14.65 15.14
N GLN A 21 38.18 13.51 14.81
CA GLN A 21 38.11 13.03 13.44
C GLN A 21 37.25 13.98 12.60
N ARG A 22 37.65 14.20 11.34
CA ARG A 22 36.97 15.11 10.41
C ARG A 22 36.52 14.38 9.14
N PRO A 23 35.70 13.32 9.25
CA PRO A 23 35.24 12.57 8.09
C PRO A 23 34.49 13.50 7.13
N ASP A 24 34.76 13.34 5.84
CA ASP A 24 34.06 14.12 4.83
C ASP A 24 32.60 13.67 4.67
N PHE A 25 31.81 14.48 3.94
CA PHE A 25 30.40 14.17 3.75
C PHE A 25 30.17 12.86 2.97
N ARG A 26 31.12 12.43 2.14
CA ARG A 26 31.03 11.19 1.36
C ARG A 26 31.19 9.98 2.27
N THR A 27 32.16 10.03 3.18
CA THR A 27 32.42 9.01 4.20
C THR A 27 31.21 8.83 5.11
N ILE A 28 30.67 9.94 5.64
CA ILE A 28 29.45 9.91 6.47
C ILE A 28 28.25 9.37 5.68
N ASN A 29 28.10 9.76 4.41
CA ASN A 29 27.01 9.26 3.58
C ASN A 29 27.10 7.75 3.36
N ARG A 30 28.28 7.27 2.93
CA ARG A 30 28.55 5.84 2.72
C ARG A 30 28.35 5.02 3.99
N PHE A 31 28.77 5.56 5.14
CA PHE A 31 28.53 4.92 6.42
C PHE A 31 27.03 4.71 6.68
N ARG A 32 26.24 5.79 6.56
CA ARG A 32 24.79 5.78 6.84
C ARG A 32 23.96 5.01 5.81
N SER A 33 24.37 4.98 4.54
CA SER A 33 23.56 4.43 3.45
C SER A 33 23.98 3.04 2.96
N GLU A 34 25.20 2.60 3.27
CA GLU A 34 25.76 1.34 2.74
C GLU A 34 26.34 0.46 3.86
N ARG A 35 27.28 0.99 4.66
CA ARG A 35 28.00 0.18 5.66
C ARG A 35 27.11 -0.29 6.80
N MET A 36 26.18 0.56 7.24
CA MET A 36 25.30 0.24 8.36
C MET A 36 24.09 -0.60 7.98
N LYS A 37 23.96 -1.00 6.70
CA LYS A 37 22.80 -1.75 6.24
C LYS A 37 22.58 -3.05 7.02
N THR A 38 23.65 -3.79 7.27
CA THR A 38 23.61 -5.10 7.96
C THR A 38 23.77 -4.99 9.48
N VAL A 39 24.26 -3.85 9.96
CA VAL A 39 24.63 -3.66 11.38
C VAL A 39 23.55 -2.92 12.14
N LEU A 40 22.80 -2.04 11.47
CA LEU A 40 21.79 -1.20 12.13
C LEU A 40 20.72 -2.03 12.80
N GLU A 41 20.28 -3.12 12.17
CA GLU A 41 19.31 -4.04 12.75
C GLU A 41 19.85 -4.67 14.05
N THR A 42 21.09 -5.18 14.04
CA THR A 42 21.76 -5.71 15.24
C THR A 42 21.84 -4.67 16.37
N VAL A 43 22.19 -3.42 16.04
CA VAL A 43 22.27 -2.32 17.03
C VAL A 43 20.90 -1.98 17.59
N VAL A 44 19.87 -1.89 16.75
CA VAL A 44 18.50 -1.64 17.20
C VAL A 44 18.04 -2.75 18.12
N THR A 45 18.21 -4.02 17.74
CA THR A 45 17.86 -5.17 18.59
C THR A 45 18.59 -5.14 19.93
N SER A 46 19.89 -4.81 19.93
CA SER A 46 20.69 -4.70 21.17
C SER A 46 20.16 -3.60 22.10
N VAL A 47 19.75 -2.45 21.54
CA VAL A 47 19.15 -1.37 22.34
C VAL A 47 17.78 -1.77 22.88
N LEU A 48 16.97 -2.51 22.12
CA LEU A 48 15.68 -3.00 22.59
C LEU A 48 15.83 -4.03 23.72
N GLN A 49 16.82 -4.92 23.62
CA GLN A 49 17.16 -5.85 24.71
C GLN A 49 17.55 -5.09 25.97
N PHE A 50 18.44 -4.11 25.85
CA PHE A 50 18.81 -3.23 26.97
C PHE A 50 17.60 -2.52 27.60
N LEU A 51 16.69 -1.98 26.79
CA LEU A 51 15.48 -1.33 27.30
C LEU A 51 14.56 -2.32 28.03
N ALA A 52 14.50 -3.58 27.60
CA ALA A 52 13.72 -4.62 28.27
C ALA A 52 14.36 -5.05 29.59
N GLU A 53 15.68 -5.26 29.61
CA GLU A 53 16.45 -5.61 30.82
C GLU A 53 16.34 -4.54 31.91
N GLU A 54 16.36 -3.27 31.50
CA GLU A 54 16.20 -2.12 32.40
C GLU A 54 14.72 -1.80 32.72
N ASN A 55 13.77 -2.66 32.32
CA ASN A 55 12.32 -2.54 32.57
C ASN A 55 11.67 -1.26 31.98
N TYR A 56 12.26 -0.65 30.94
CA TYR A 56 11.60 0.44 30.21
C TYR A 56 10.48 -0.07 29.30
N VAL A 57 10.54 -1.32 28.86
CA VAL A 57 9.57 -1.96 27.96
C VAL A 57 9.36 -3.42 28.37
N GLN A 58 8.16 -3.94 28.19
CA GLN A 58 7.79 -5.33 28.51
C GLN A 58 7.58 -6.17 27.24
N LEU A 59 7.42 -5.52 26.09
CA LEU A 59 7.10 -6.14 24.80
C LEU A 59 5.74 -6.83 24.79
N GLU A 60 4.81 -6.39 25.65
CA GLU A 60 3.47 -6.97 25.77
C GLU A 60 2.44 -6.16 24.98
N ASN A 61 2.40 -4.84 25.23
CA ASN A 61 1.43 -3.93 24.63
C ASN A 61 2.04 -3.16 23.48
N TYR A 62 1.65 -3.51 22.25
CA TYR A 62 2.24 -2.95 21.05
C TYR A 62 1.30 -1.93 20.39
N PHE A 63 1.59 -0.65 20.62
CA PHE A 63 0.80 0.47 20.09
C PHE A 63 1.25 0.84 18.68
N VAL A 64 0.43 0.48 17.70
CA VAL A 64 0.72 0.69 16.27
C VAL A 64 0.08 1.96 15.74
N ASP A 65 0.87 2.74 15.01
CA ASP A 65 0.39 3.83 14.16
C ASP A 65 1.41 4.10 13.04
N GLY A 66 1.00 4.86 12.03
CA GLY A 66 1.88 5.26 10.96
C GLY A 66 1.63 6.67 10.45
N THR A 67 2.66 7.18 9.78
CA THR A 67 2.68 8.53 9.25
C THR A 67 3.27 8.54 7.85
N LYS A 68 2.94 9.57 7.08
CA LYS A 68 3.49 9.79 5.75
C LYS A 68 4.63 10.78 5.85
N ILE A 69 5.76 10.45 5.24
CA ILE A 69 6.95 11.30 5.17
C ILE A 69 7.32 11.51 3.69
N GLU A 70 7.67 12.75 3.34
CA GLU A 70 8.04 13.11 1.97
C GLU A 70 9.36 12.43 1.56
N ALA A 71 9.40 11.90 0.34
CA ALA A 71 10.60 11.30 -0.21
C ALA A 71 11.60 12.38 -0.66
N ASN A 72 12.88 12.02 -0.78
CA ASN A 72 13.88 12.88 -1.45
C ASN A 72 13.71 12.83 -2.98
N ALA A 73 12.54 13.23 -3.47
CA ALA A 73 12.16 13.11 -4.86
C ALA A 73 11.58 14.42 -5.41
N ASN A 74 11.68 14.63 -6.72
CA ASN A 74 11.06 15.77 -7.39
C ASN A 74 9.53 15.64 -7.30
N ARG A 75 8.88 16.73 -6.85
CA ARG A 75 7.43 16.82 -6.61
C ARG A 75 6.59 16.83 -7.89
N TYR A 76 7.20 17.12 -9.03
CA TYR A 76 6.50 17.37 -10.30
C TYR A 76 6.73 16.28 -11.35
N THR A 77 7.56 15.27 -11.06
CA THR A 77 7.91 14.23 -12.04
C THR A 77 7.45 12.85 -11.57
N PHE A 78 6.40 12.33 -12.20
CA PHE A 78 5.75 11.09 -11.80
C PHE A 78 5.24 10.28 -13.00
N VAL A 79 4.88 9.04 -12.70
CA VAL A 79 4.20 8.12 -13.63
C VAL A 79 2.96 7.57 -12.93
N TRP A 80 1.81 7.67 -13.59
CA TRP A 80 0.53 7.14 -13.11
C TRP A 80 0.21 5.82 -13.81
N GLY A 81 -0.07 4.76 -13.05
CA GLY A 81 -0.35 3.43 -13.62
C GLY A 81 -1.54 3.43 -14.57
N LYS A 82 -2.65 4.08 -14.20
CA LYS A 82 -3.82 4.21 -15.08
C LYS A 82 -3.49 4.90 -16.41
N ALA A 83 -2.60 5.91 -16.38
CA ALA A 83 -2.18 6.59 -17.60
C ALA A 83 -1.29 5.68 -18.47
N VAL A 84 -0.38 4.92 -17.86
CA VAL A 84 0.47 3.95 -18.58
C VAL A 84 -0.39 2.90 -19.28
N VAL A 85 -1.32 2.26 -18.56
CA VAL A 85 -2.24 1.25 -19.11
C VAL A 85 -3.04 1.82 -20.29
N LYS A 86 -3.65 3.01 -20.11
CA LYS A 86 -4.43 3.67 -21.16
C LYS A 86 -3.59 4.01 -22.39
N GLN A 87 -2.37 4.51 -22.21
CA GLN A 87 -1.52 4.93 -23.31
C GLN A 87 -0.84 3.75 -24.02
N LYS A 88 -0.57 2.66 -23.28
CA LYS A 88 -0.09 1.39 -23.85
C LYS A 88 -1.15 0.75 -24.73
N ALA A 89 -2.40 0.64 -24.25
CA ALA A 89 -3.52 0.13 -25.04
C ALA A 89 -3.72 0.90 -26.35
N LYS A 90 -3.75 2.25 -26.28
CA LYS A 90 -3.82 3.10 -27.48
C LYS A 90 -2.65 2.93 -28.44
N LEU A 91 -1.46 2.63 -27.94
CA LEU A 91 -0.30 2.37 -28.78
C LEU A 91 -0.44 1.00 -29.48
N GLN A 92 -0.90 -0.02 -28.76
CA GLN A 92 -1.16 -1.35 -29.31
C GLN A 92 -2.22 -1.31 -30.41
N GLU A 93 -3.32 -0.57 -30.24
CA GLU A 93 -4.35 -0.35 -31.28
C GLU A 93 -3.75 0.31 -32.54
N LYS A 94 -2.88 1.31 -32.36
CA LYS A 94 -2.19 1.96 -33.50
C LYS A 94 -1.25 1.02 -34.24
N VAL A 95 -0.54 0.17 -33.50
CA VAL A 95 0.35 -0.84 -34.09
C VAL A 95 -0.48 -1.86 -34.88
N GLN A 96 -1.59 -2.36 -34.33
CA GLN A 96 -2.50 -3.26 -35.04
C GLN A 96 -3.07 -2.62 -36.31
N THR A 97 -3.48 -1.35 -36.23
CA THR A 97 -3.97 -0.60 -37.41
C THR A 97 -2.89 -0.46 -38.48
N LEU A 98 -1.63 -0.22 -38.08
CA LEU A 98 -0.52 -0.11 -39.02
C LEU A 98 -0.22 -1.45 -39.68
N PHE A 99 -0.21 -2.56 -38.94
CA PHE A 99 -0.04 -3.90 -39.51
C PHE A 99 -1.15 -4.26 -40.48
N ALA A 100 -2.42 -4.01 -40.13
CA ALA A 100 -3.55 -4.24 -41.04
C ALA A 100 -3.45 -3.42 -42.33
N ALA A 101 -2.93 -2.19 -42.25
CA ALA A 101 -2.70 -1.36 -43.44
C ALA A 101 -1.53 -1.88 -44.31
N ILE A 102 -0.50 -2.48 -43.72
CA ILE A 102 0.58 -3.16 -44.45
C ILE A 102 0.00 -4.38 -45.19
N GLU A 103 -0.75 -5.23 -44.49
CA GLU A 103 -1.39 -6.41 -45.07
C GLU A 103 -2.35 -6.07 -46.22
N GLU A 104 -3.17 -5.02 -46.07
CA GLU A 104 -4.09 -4.58 -47.12
C GLU A 104 -3.35 -4.01 -48.34
N ALA A 105 -2.29 -3.22 -48.12
CA ALA A 105 -1.46 -2.72 -49.22
C ALA A 105 -0.80 -3.86 -49.99
N GLU A 106 -0.34 -4.91 -49.30
CA GLU A 106 0.23 -6.11 -49.93
C GLU A 106 -0.80 -6.86 -50.78
N LYS A 107 -2.04 -7.04 -50.27
CA LYS A 107 -3.13 -7.67 -51.04
C LYS A 107 -3.49 -6.90 -52.32
N GLN A 108 -3.36 -5.57 -52.30
CA GLN A 108 -3.64 -4.74 -53.47
C GLN A 108 -2.50 -4.72 -54.49
N GLU A 109 -1.25 -4.94 -54.08
CA GLU A 109 -0.08 -5.05 -54.97
C GLU A 109 0.07 -6.46 -55.57
N GLU A 110 -0.31 -7.52 -54.85
CA GLU A 110 -0.32 -8.90 -55.32
C GLU A 110 -1.66 -9.25 -55.99
N GLY A 111 -1.85 -8.79 -57.23
CA GLY A 111 -2.90 -9.33 -58.10
C GLY A 111 -2.72 -10.84 -58.28
N ALA A 112 -3.53 -11.62 -57.57
CA ALA A 112 -3.75 -13.05 -57.78
C ALA A 112 -2.50 -13.96 -57.73
N HIS A 113 -1.73 -14.00 -56.64
CA HIS A 113 -0.93 -15.19 -56.31
C HIS A 113 -0.78 -15.37 -54.80
N HIS A 114 -1.01 -16.60 -54.32
CA HIS A 114 -0.95 -17.02 -52.92
C HIS A 114 0.46 -16.89 -52.33
N GLY A 115 0.77 -15.75 -51.70
CA GLY A 115 1.93 -15.54 -50.82
C GLY A 115 1.56 -15.75 -49.35
N GLN A 116 2.43 -16.40 -48.58
CA GLN A 116 2.18 -16.87 -47.21
C GLN A 116 1.72 -15.75 -46.25
N ASP A 117 0.56 -15.97 -45.62
CA ASP A 117 -0.02 -15.12 -44.57
C ASP A 117 1.04 -14.69 -43.54
N LEU A 118 1.09 -13.39 -43.23
CA LEU A 118 1.67 -12.83 -42.00
C LEU A 118 0.84 -13.24 -40.77
N ARG A 119 0.63 -14.55 -40.58
CA ARG A 119 -0.21 -15.13 -39.54
C ARG A 119 0.44 -15.14 -38.15
N GLU A 120 1.54 -14.42 -37.95
CA GLU A 120 2.25 -14.35 -36.66
C GLU A 120 1.58 -13.41 -35.63
N LEU A 121 0.53 -12.68 -36.03
CA LEU A 121 -0.28 -11.84 -35.12
C LEU A 121 -1.71 -12.38 -34.92
N GLY A 122 -1.97 -13.61 -35.39
CA GLY A 122 -3.23 -14.32 -35.16
C GLY A 122 -3.49 -14.59 -33.67
N ASP A 123 -4.67 -14.16 -33.22
CA ASP A 123 -5.35 -14.45 -31.97
C ASP A 123 -4.76 -13.93 -30.65
N SER A 124 -5.44 -12.88 -30.15
CA SER A 124 -5.65 -12.47 -28.75
C SER A 124 -4.44 -12.29 -27.82
N SER A 125 -3.22 -12.56 -28.27
CA SER A 125 -2.04 -12.48 -27.42
C SER A 125 -1.59 -11.03 -27.28
N THR A 126 -1.44 -10.56 -26.04
CA THR A 126 -0.99 -9.20 -25.73
C THR A 126 0.31 -8.87 -26.48
N LEU A 127 0.28 -7.84 -27.32
CA LEU A 127 1.45 -7.36 -28.08
C LEU A 127 2.51 -6.82 -27.11
N THR A 128 3.66 -7.51 -27.03
CA THR A 128 4.82 -7.12 -26.23
C THR A 128 5.87 -6.42 -27.09
N SER A 129 6.80 -5.70 -26.46
CA SER A 129 7.93 -5.09 -27.17
C SER A 129 8.79 -6.11 -27.91
N ALA A 130 9.04 -7.28 -27.32
CA ALA A 130 9.80 -8.36 -27.96
C ALA A 130 9.12 -8.90 -29.23
N LYS A 131 7.78 -9.10 -29.19
CA LYS A 131 7.01 -9.51 -30.37
C LYS A 131 7.05 -8.43 -31.45
N LEU A 132 6.93 -7.17 -31.03
CA LEU A 132 7.00 -6.03 -31.95
C LEU A 132 8.39 -5.90 -32.59
N GLU A 133 9.46 -6.14 -31.83
CA GLU A 133 10.83 -6.11 -32.31
C GLU A 133 11.08 -7.20 -33.36
N HIS A 134 10.63 -8.44 -33.12
CA HIS A 134 10.69 -9.52 -34.11
C HIS A 134 9.91 -9.17 -35.39
N ALA A 135 8.69 -8.63 -35.23
CA ALA A 135 7.89 -8.20 -36.37
C ALA A 135 8.56 -7.06 -37.17
N VAL A 136 9.22 -6.11 -36.49
CA VAL A 136 10.01 -5.05 -37.14
C VAL A 136 11.19 -5.62 -37.90
N GLN A 137 11.92 -6.59 -37.34
CA GLN A 137 13.04 -7.26 -38.01
C GLN A 137 12.58 -7.99 -39.28
N ASN A 138 11.45 -8.70 -39.22
CA ASN A 138 10.86 -9.35 -40.38
C ASN A 138 10.49 -8.34 -41.47
N LEU A 139 9.87 -7.20 -41.10
CA LEU A 139 9.55 -6.14 -42.05
C LEU A 139 10.81 -5.45 -42.63
N GLU A 140 11.89 -5.34 -41.85
CA GLU A 140 13.18 -4.81 -42.32
C GLU A 140 13.83 -5.73 -43.34
N GLN A 141 13.80 -7.05 -43.13
CA GLN A 141 14.28 -8.04 -44.11
C GLN A 141 13.50 -7.94 -45.43
N ARG A 142 12.16 -7.85 -45.36
CA ARG A 142 11.31 -7.68 -46.55
C ARG A 142 11.59 -6.35 -47.28
N LEU A 143 11.94 -5.30 -46.54
CA LEU A 143 12.33 -4.03 -47.13
C LEU A 143 13.68 -4.09 -47.87
N LEU A 144 14.58 -5.02 -47.51
CA LEU A 144 15.79 -5.29 -48.29
C LEU A 144 15.46 -5.92 -49.65
N GLU A 145 14.45 -6.79 -49.70
CA GLU A 145 13.97 -7.43 -50.93
C GLU A 145 13.20 -6.45 -51.84
N LYS A 146 12.41 -5.53 -51.25
CA LYS A 146 11.62 -4.51 -51.97
C LYS A 146 11.98 -3.07 -51.55
N PRO A 147 13.18 -2.56 -51.88
CA PRO A 147 13.70 -1.29 -51.34
C PRO A 147 12.98 -0.02 -51.81
N LYS A 148 12.13 -0.12 -52.85
CA LYS A 148 11.35 1.01 -53.41
C LYS A 148 9.96 1.17 -52.79
N ASP A 149 9.53 0.25 -51.92
CA ASP A 149 8.26 0.33 -51.21
C ASP A 149 8.27 1.47 -50.18
N LYS A 150 7.71 2.62 -50.58
CA LYS A 150 7.64 3.83 -49.74
C LYS A 150 6.71 3.65 -48.54
N PRO A 151 5.49 3.07 -48.67
CA PRO A 151 4.63 2.73 -47.54
C PRO A 151 5.31 1.86 -46.47
N LEU A 152 5.92 0.73 -46.86
CA LEU A 152 6.60 -0.19 -45.94
C LEU A 152 7.78 0.49 -45.25
N LYS A 153 8.61 1.22 -45.99
CA LYS A 153 9.73 1.99 -45.42
C LYS A 153 9.27 3.00 -44.37
N LYS A 154 8.14 3.67 -44.60
CA LYS A 154 7.57 4.64 -43.64
C LYS A 154 7.03 3.92 -42.40
N ALA A 155 6.36 2.78 -42.58
CA ALA A 155 5.80 1.99 -41.50
C ALA A 155 6.90 1.41 -40.58
N VAL A 156 7.93 0.77 -41.16
CA VAL A 156 9.10 0.26 -40.45
C VAL A 156 9.80 1.37 -39.66
N ARG A 157 10.02 2.53 -40.29
CA ARG A 157 10.62 3.69 -39.60
C ARG A 157 9.77 4.17 -38.43
N ALA A 158 8.44 4.19 -38.55
CA ALA A 158 7.54 4.58 -37.46
C ALA A 158 7.58 3.56 -36.31
N LEU A 159 7.56 2.26 -36.64
CA LEU A 159 7.64 1.19 -35.65
C LEU A 159 8.97 1.24 -34.88
N HIS A 160 10.10 1.32 -35.60
CA HIS A 160 11.43 1.30 -34.99
C HIS A 160 11.75 2.61 -34.22
N LYS A 161 11.36 3.79 -34.74
CA LYS A 161 11.75 5.07 -34.12
C LYS A 161 10.76 5.62 -33.08
N ASP A 162 9.49 5.23 -33.13
CA ASP A 162 8.45 5.75 -32.21
C ASP A 162 7.81 4.62 -31.39
N PHE A 163 7.21 3.62 -32.05
CA PHE A 163 6.33 2.68 -31.35
C PHE A 163 7.08 1.70 -30.46
N LEU A 164 8.17 1.08 -30.95
CA LEU A 164 8.97 0.13 -30.18
C LEU A 164 9.59 0.77 -28.92
N PRO A 165 10.30 1.92 -29.00
CA PRO A 165 10.84 2.58 -27.80
C PRO A 165 9.77 2.97 -26.78
N ARG A 166 8.58 3.39 -27.24
CA ARG A 166 7.46 3.74 -26.35
C ARG A 166 6.85 2.51 -25.68
N LEU A 167 6.74 1.40 -26.40
CA LEU A 167 6.23 0.14 -25.84
C LEU A 167 7.18 -0.39 -24.76
N GLN A 168 8.49 -0.43 -25.03
CA GLN A 168 9.53 -0.77 -24.06
C GLN A 168 9.48 0.14 -22.81
N LYS A 169 9.26 1.44 -23.02
CA LYS A 169 9.10 2.41 -21.93
C LYS A 169 7.86 2.13 -21.08
N TYR A 170 6.72 1.76 -21.68
CA TYR A 170 5.52 1.42 -20.92
C TYR A 170 5.67 0.12 -20.15
N GLU A 171 6.32 -0.89 -20.72
CA GLU A 171 6.64 -2.14 -20.02
C GLU A 171 7.59 -1.88 -18.83
N THR A 172 8.59 -1.02 -19.01
CA THR A 172 9.46 -0.57 -17.91
C THR A 172 8.65 0.14 -16.82
N HIS A 173 7.70 0.99 -17.20
CA HIS A 173 6.83 1.65 -16.24
C HIS A 173 5.93 0.67 -15.48
N GLU A 174 5.36 -0.32 -16.14
CA GLU A 174 4.56 -1.39 -15.52
C GLU A 174 5.40 -2.24 -14.56
N ALA A 175 6.62 -2.61 -14.96
CA ALA A 175 7.55 -3.34 -14.10
C ALA A 175 7.91 -2.56 -12.82
N ILE A 176 8.20 -1.26 -12.94
CA ILE A 176 8.47 -0.40 -11.78
C ILE A 176 7.21 -0.24 -10.92
N LEU A 177 6.05 0.03 -11.53
CA LEU A 177 4.80 0.21 -10.79
C LEU A 177 4.44 -1.04 -9.98
N GLY A 178 4.60 -2.24 -10.56
CA GLY A 178 4.09 -3.47 -9.99
C GLY A 178 2.60 -3.31 -9.67
N THR A 179 2.22 -3.45 -8.40
CA THR A 179 0.84 -3.25 -7.93
C THR A 179 0.50 -1.81 -7.53
N ARG A 180 1.42 -0.86 -7.70
CA ARG A 180 1.26 0.53 -7.21
C ARG A 180 0.56 1.40 -8.25
N ASN A 181 -0.18 2.41 -7.76
CA ASN A 181 -0.88 3.36 -8.63
C ASN A 181 0.03 4.44 -9.23
N SER A 182 1.19 4.70 -8.61
CA SER A 182 2.14 5.71 -9.07
C SER A 182 3.54 5.49 -8.51
N TYR A 183 4.52 6.10 -9.17
CA TYR A 183 5.87 6.28 -8.63
C TYR A 183 6.51 7.61 -9.07
N SER A 184 7.54 8.05 -8.36
CA SER A 184 8.35 9.22 -8.75
C SER A 184 9.49 8.84 -9.71
N LYS A 185 9.69 9.63 -10.77
CA LYS A 185 10.79 9.39 -11.73
C LYS A 185 12.19 9.50 -11.10
N THR A 186 12.33 10.28 -10.03
CA THR A 186 13.62 10.52 -9.36
C THR A 186 13.86 9.61 -8.16
N ASP A 187 12.80 9.00 -7.63
CA ASP A 187 12.85 7.96 -6.59
C ASP A 187 11.78 6.91 -6.93
N PRO A 188 12.12 5.90 -7.75
CA PRO A 188 11.15 4.91 -8.25
C PRO A 188 10.42 4.12 -7.16
N ASP A 189 10.95 4.12 -5.94
CA ASP A 189 10.30 3.47 -4.80
C ASP A 189 9.27 4.35 -4.09
N ALA A 190 9.30 5.67 -4.30
CA ALA A 190 8.37 6.60 -3.67
C ALA A 190 7.04 6.64 -4.45
N THR A 191 5.93 6.60 -3.72
CA THR A 191 4.57 6.67 -4.29
C THR A 191 3.95 8.03 -4.00
N PHE A 192 3.10 8.53 -4.90
CA PHE A 192 2.40 9.79 -4.66
C PHE A 192 1.28 9.59 -3.65
N MET A 193 1.33 10.36 -2.57
CA MET A 193 0.40 10.26 -1.46
C MET A 193 -0.09 11.65 -1.05
N ARG A 194 -1.31 11.70 -0.52
CA ARG A 194 -1.80 12.90 0.17
C ARG A 194 -1.11 12.97 1.53
N MET A 195 -0.35 14.03 1.74
CA MET A 195 0.33 14.30 3.01
C MET A 195 -0.65 14.87 4.04
N LYS A 196 -0.37 14.66 5.34
CA LYS A 196 -1.12 15.33 6.41
C LYS A 196 -0.90 16.86 6.38
N GLU A 197 0.31 17.29 6.03
CA GLU A 197 0.68 18.71 5.89
C GLU A 197 0.31 19.24 4.50
N ASP A 198 -0.87 19.83 4.41
CA ASP A 198 -1.45 20.42 3.19
C ASP A 198 -1.81 21.90 3.43
N HIS A 199 -0.79 22.75 3.56
CA HIS A 199 -0.95 24.19 3.88
C HIS A 199 -1.86 24.91 2.88
N MET A 200 -1.80 24.53 1.61
CA MET A 200 -2.60 25.11 0.54
C MET A 200 -4.02 24.51 0.48
N ARG A 201 -4.31 23.46 1.27
CA ARG A 201 -5.56 22.69 1.30
C ARG A 201 -6.07 22.25 -0.07
N ASN A 202 -5.17 22.15 -1.04
CA ASN A 202 -5.50 21.84 -2.42
C ASN A 202 -5.39 20.34 -2.72
N GLY A 203 -5.05 19.53 -1.70
CA GLY A 203 -4.95 18.09 -1.83
C GLY A 203 -3.75 17.64 -2.67
N GLN A 204 -2.74 18.50 -2.87
CA GLN A 204 -1.59 18.18 -3.72
C GLN A 204 -0.87 16.92 -3.22
N LEU A 205 -0.79 15.92 -4.10
CA LEU A 205 -0.07 14.69 -3.84
C LEU A 205 1.44 14.94 -3.93
N LYS A 206 2.19 14.35 -3.00
CA LYS A 206 3.65 14.43 -2.97
C LYS A 206 4.23 13.02 -2.95
N PRO A 207 5.41 12.79 -3.56
CA PRO A 207 6.09 11.51 -3.43
C PRO A 207 6.49 11.28 -1.97
N GLY A 208 6.20 10.10 -1.46
CA GLY A 208 6.47 9.76 -0.07
C GLY A 208 6.41 8.28 0.22
N TYR A 209 6.72 7.97 1.47
CA TYR A 209 6.61 6.65 2.05
C TYR A 209 5.68 6.71 3.25
N TYR A 210 4.98 5.61 3.49
CA TYR A 210 4.24 5.39 4.72
C TYR A 210 5.15 4.65 5.70
N VAL A 211 5.43 5.30 6.84
CA VAL A 211 6.24 4.74 7.92
C VAL A 211 5.30 4.27 9.02
N GLN A 212 5.39 3.01 9.39
CA GLN A 212 4.65 2.43 10.51
C GLN A 212 5.63 2.14 11.63
N ILE A 213 5.24 2.48 12.86
CA ILE A 213 5.98 2.16 14.07
C ILE A 213 5.06 1.40 15.02
N GLY A 214 5.66 0.56 15.84
CA GLY A 214 5.03 0.13 17.08
C GLY A 214 5.83 0.63 18.26
N THR A 215 5.08 1.00 19.30
CA THR A 215 5.62 1.66 20.48
C THR A 215 5.12 1.00 21.75
N GLU A 216 5.89 1.17 22.82
CA GLU A 216 5.49 0.90 24.20
C GLU A 216 6.22 1.90 25.09
N ASN A 217 5.51 2.54 26.02
CA ASN A 217 6.05 3.64 26.81
C ASN A 217 6.75 4.69 25.92
N GLN A 218 6.24 4.96 24.71
CA GLN A 218 6.80 5.83 23.65
C GLN A 218 8.24 5.51 23.20
N PHE A 219 8.77 4.34 23.56
CA PHE A 219 9.94 3.76 22.89
C PHE A 219 9.48 3.08 21.61
N ILE A 220 10.26 3.20 20.54
CA ILE A 220 9.98 2.52 19.27
C ILE A 220 10.54 1.11 19.36
N LEU A 221 9.66 0.12 19.32
CA LEU A 221 9.98 -1.31 19.39
C LEU A 221 10.16 -1.94 18.02
N GLY A 222 9.50 -1.39 17.00
CA GLY A 222 9.59 -1.89 15.64
C GLY A 222 9.17 -0.83 14.64
N TYR A 223 9.70 -0.92 13.42
CA TYR A 223 9.38 0.01 12.34
C TYR A 223 9.37 -0.67 10.98
N SER A 224 8.58 -0.15 10.06
CA SER A 224 8.55 -0.59 8.66
C SER A 224 8.24 0.58 7.73
N VAL A 225 8.66 0.45 6.47
CA VAL A 225 8.45 1.45 5.44
C VAL A 225 7.68 0.81 4.28
N HIS A 226 6.61 1.46 3.85
CA HIS A 226 5.72 0.95 2.82
C HIS A 226 5.53 1.97 1.70
N GLN A 227 5.35 1.44 0.48
CA GLN A 227 5.07 2.21 -0.72
C GLN A 227 3.56 2.42 -0.94
N ARG A 228 2.75 2.33 0.13
CA ARG A 228 1.28 2.35 0.09
C ARG A 228 0.73 3.59 0.80
N PRO A 229 -0.29 4.26 0.24
CA PRO A 229 -0.83 5.49 0.81
C PRO A 229 -1.75 5.28 2.01
N THR A 230 -2.14 4.03 2.29
CA THR A 230 -3.06 3.64 3.37
C THR A 230 -2.44 2.53 4.22
N ASP A 231 -2.87 2.50 5.46
CA ASP A 231 -2.38 1.69 6.57
C ASP A 231 -2.95 0.28 6.62
N THR A 232 -4.18 0.06 6.11
CA THR A 232 -4.93 -1.20 6.22
C THR A 232 -4.14 -2.45 5.84
N ARG A 233 -3.22 -2.35 4.87
CA ARG A 233 -2.42 -3.49 4.36
C ARG A 233 -0.96 -3.46 4.82
N CYS A 234 -0.62 -2.60 5.78
CA CYS A 234 0.73 -2.44 6.28
C CYS A 234 0.94 -3.23 7.58
N LEU A 235 -0.12 -3.46 8.37
CA LEU A 235 -0.03 -4.12 9.67
C LEU A 235 0.60 -5.51 9.60
N ILE A 236 0.10 -6.40 8.73
CA ILE A 236 0.63 -7.78 8.64
C ILE A 236 2.11 -7.78 8.24
N PRO A 237 2.53 -7.11 7.14
CA PRO A 237 3.96 -7.00 6.82
C PRO A 237 4.81 -6.37 7.94
N HIS A 238 4.26 -5.41 8.68
CA HIS A 238 4.93 -4.80 9.82
C HIS A 238 5.14 -5.81 10.96
N LEU A 239 4.08 -6.53 11.35
CA LEU A 239 4.14 -7.53 12.42
C LEU A 239 5.02 -8.73 12.05
N GLU A 240 5.02 -9.17 10.79
CA GLU A 240 5.97 -10.19 10.31
C GLU A 240 7.43 -9.72 10.43
N LYS A 241 7.71 -8.46 10.09
CA LYS A 241 9.04 -7.89 10.30
C LYS A 241 9.41 -7.87 11.79
N VAL A 242 8.49 -7.40 12.64
CA VAL A 242 8.69 -7.38 14.11
C VAL A 242 8.95 -8.79 14.65
N LYS A 243 8.18 -9.78 14.20
CA LYS A 243 8.38 -11.19 14.55
C LYS A 243 9.75 -11.70 14.13
N SER A 244 10.23 -11.33 12.94
CA SER A 244 11.56 -11.70 12.47
C SER A 244 12.70 -11.04 13.26
N GLU A 245 12.49 -9.81 13.75
CA GLU A 245 13.49 -9.02 14.49
C GLU A 245 13.53 -9.39 15.97
N LEU A 246 12.38 -9.62 16.60
CA LEU A 246 12.23 -9.90 18.04
C LEU A 246 12.09 -11.39 18.35
N GLY A 247 11.95 -12.24 17.33
CA GLY A 247 11.71 -13.68 17.48
C GLY A 247 10.29 -14.07 17.91
N LYS A 248 9.45 -13.10 18.32
CA LYS A 248 8.06 -13.32 18.73
C LYS A 248 7.18 -12.13 18.36
N LEU A 249 5.87 -12.39 18.27
CA LEU A 249 4.86 -11.33 18.18
C LEU A 249 4.53 -10.79 19.58
N PRO A 250 4.10 -9.53 19.70
CA PRO A 250 3.58 -8.99 20.95
C PRO A 250 2.29 -9.70 21.37
N SER A 251 2.01 -9.71 22.67
CA SER A 251 0.80 -10.34 23.23
C SER A 251 -0.46 -9.59 22.81
N VAL A 252 -0.41 -8.26 22.82
CA VAL A 252 -1.54 -7.38 22.50
C VAL A 252 -1.13 -6.36 21.43
N VAL A 253 -1.93 -6.25 20.38
CA VAL A 253 -1.79 -5.20 19.35
C VAL A 253 -2.91 -4.19 19.51
N ILE A 254 -2.51 -2.93 19.68
CA ILE A 254 -3.41 -1.79 19.84
C ILE A 254 -3.28 -0.89 18.62
N ALA A 255 -4.36 -0.75 17.84
CA ALA A 255 -4.35 0.04 16.60
C ALA A 255 -5.66 0.80 16.37
N ASP A 256 -5.63 1.76 15.45
CA ASP A 256 -6.79 2.55 15.08
C ASP A 256 -7.76 1.81 14.15
N ALA A 257 -8.79 2.53 13.69
CA ALA A 257 -9.83 1.95 12.84
C ALA A 257 -9.36 1.58 11.43
N GLY A 258 -8.25 2.14 10.94
CA GLY A 258 -7.71 1.83 9.62
C GLY A 258 -7.11 0.43 9.54
N ASN A 259 -6.79 -0.17 10.70
CA ASN A 259 -6.26 -1.51 10.84
C ASN A 259 -7.34 -2.59 11.13
N GLY A 260 -8.59 -2.20 11.40
CA GLY A 260 -9.65 -3.12 11.80
C GLY A 260 -10.39 -3.79 10.64
N GLY A 261 -9.67 -4.42 9.71
CA GLY A 261 -10.23 -5.23 8.62
C GLY A 261 -10.23 -6.73 8.93
N GLU A 262 -11.07 -7.52 8.25
CA GLU A 262 -11.18 -8.97 8.45
C GLU A 262 -9.82 -9.68 8.37
N GLU A 263 -9.03 -9.37 7.34
CA GLU A 263 -7.70 -9.95 7.10
C GLU A 263 -6.75 -9.74 8.29
N ASN A 264 -6.74 -8.54 8.88
CA ASN A 264 -5.89 -8.24 10.03
C ASN A 264 -6.39 -8.95 11.30
N TYR A 265 -7.69 -8.96 11.56
CA TYR A 265 -8.24 -9.69 12.70
C TYR A 265 -8.00 -11.19 12.60
N ASP A 266 -8.16 -11.76 11.42
CA ASP A 266 -7.90 -13.17 11.15
C ASP A 266 -6.42 -13.52 11.38
N TYR A 267 -5.51 -12.68 10.88
CA TYR A 267 -4.08 -12.84 11.13
C TYR A 267 -3.73 -12.79 12.62
N LEU A 268 -4.29 -11.83 13.37
CA LEU A 268 -4.06 -11.69 14.81
C LEU A 268 -4.61 -12.91 15.58
N GLU A 269 -5.82 -13.36 15.24
CA GLU A 269 -6.42 -14.56 15.84
C GLU A 269 -5.60 -15.82 15.58
N GLN A 270 -5.16 -16.04 14.33
CA GLN A 270 -4.32 -17.19 13.97
C GLN A 270 -2.98 -17.21 14.70
N ASN A 271 -2.41 -16.04 14.99
CA ASN A 271 -1.17 -15.92 15.74
C ASN A 271 -1.38 -15.79 17.26
N LYS A 272 -2.61 -15.95 17.76
CA LYS A 272 -2.98 -15.82 19.18
C LYS A 272 -2.57 -14.47 19.79
N VAL A 273 -2.63 -13.41 18.98
CA VAL A 273 -2.38 -12.03 19.40
C VAL A 273 -3.71 -11.38 19.74
N GLU A 274 -3.82 -10.79 20.92
CA GLU A 274 -5.02 -10.06 21.31
C GLU A 274 -5.14 -8.74 20.53
N ALA A 275 -6.32 -8.49 19.98
CA ALA A 275 -6.60 -7.31 19.17
C ALA A 275 -7.42 -6.28 19.96
N ILE A 276 -6.79 -5.18 20.36
CA ILE A 276 -7.45 -3.93 20.77
C ILE A 276 -7.40 -2.96 19.58
N VAL A 277 -8.01 -3.41 18.48
CA VAL A 277 -8.04 -2.68 17.21
C VAL A 277 -9.46 -2.20 16.98
N LYS A 278 -9.67 -0.92 16.70
CA LYS A 278 -11.02 -0.43 16.39
C LYS A 278 -11.42 -0.97 15.01
N TYR A 279 -12.66 -1.40 14.82
CA TYR A 279 -13.21 -1.65 13.47
C TYR A 279 -13.89 -0.39 12.93
N SER A 280 -14.08 -0.31 11.61
CA SER A 280 -14.51 0.91 10.91
C SER A 280 -15.84 1.52 11.40
N THR A 281 -16.77 0.70 11.88
CA THR A 281 -18.08 1.13 12.40
C THR A 281 -18.09 1.38 13.91
N TYR A 282 -17.01 1.09 14.64
CA TYR A 282 -16.99 1.06 16.12
C TYR A 282 -17.49 2.36 16.78
N HIS A 283 -17.00 3.52 16.32
CA HIS A 283 -17.44 4.81 16.88
C HIS A 283 -18.86 5.18 16.45
N ARG A 284 -19.24 4.84 15.22
CA ARG A 284 -20.57 5.15 14.68
C ARG A 284 -21.66 4.39 15.42
N GLU A 285 -21.38 3.13 15.78
CA GLU A 285 -22.24 2.25 16.59
C GLU A 285 -22.63 2.83 17.96
N LYS A 286 -21.85 3.77 18.50
CA LYS A 286 -22.16 4.44 19.78
C LYS A 286 -23.20 5.55 19.66
N SER A 287 -23.45 6.06 18.45
CA SER A 287 -24.38 7.18 18.25
C SER A 287 -25.84 6.70 18.32
N LYS A 288 -26.71 7.51 18.94
CA LYS A 288 -28.18 7.26 18.97
C LYS A 288 -28.76 7.11 17.55
N ALA A 289 -28.24 7.88 16.60
CA ALA A 289 -28.64 7.83 15.20
C ALA A 289 -28.37 6.45 14.58
N TRP A 290 -27.19 5.87 14.83
CA TRP A 290 -26.86 4.53 14.33
C TRP A 290 -27.72 3.45 14.99
N GLN A 291 -27.89 3.51 16.32
CA GLN A 291 -28.64 2.50 17.07
C GLN A 291 -30.13 2.44 16.67
N LYS A 292 -30.70 3.58 16.26
CA LYS A 292 -32.09 3.66 15.77
C LYS A 292 -32.23 3.40 14.26
N ASP A 293 -31.12 3.29 13.54
CA ASP A 293 -31.15 3.12 12.09
C ASP A 293 -31.48 1.67 11.72
N ILE A 294 -32.75 1.43 11.39
CA ILE A 294 -33.27 0.11 10.98
C ILE A 294 -32.61 -0.44 9.71
N SER A 295 -31.91 0.41 8.95
CA SER A 295 -31.18 0.00 7.76
C SER A 295 -29.84 -0.68 8.07
N LYS A 296 -29.38 -0.70 9.31
CA LYS A 296 -28.09 -1.29 9.68
C LYS A 296 -28.28 -2.73 10.11
N ILE A 297 -27.57 -3.63 9.43
CA ILE A 297 -27.57 -5.06 9.77
C ILE A 297 -27.04 -5.32 11.18
N ASP A 298 -26.16 -4.45 11.70
CA ASP A 298 -25.68 -4.54 13.08
C ASP A 298 -26.81 -4.36 14.13
N ASN A 299 -27.99 -3.85 13.72
CA ASN A 299 -29.18 -3.71 14.56
C ASN A 299 -30.22 -4.82 14.29
N TRP A 300 -29.86 -5.85 13.52
CA TRP A 300 -30.71 -7.01 13.24
C TRP A 300 -30.24 -8.23 14.02
N THR A 301 -31.11 -9.23 14.13
CA THR A 301 -30.78 -10.50 14.80
C THR A 301 -30.36 -11.53 13.76
N TYR A 302 -29.25 -12.22 14.01
CA TYR A 302 -28.80 -13.37 13.22
C TYR A 302 -29.07 -14.65 14.00
N ASP A 303 -29.76 -15.58 13.36
CA ASP A 303 -29.95 -16.94 13.86
C ASP A 303 -28.90 -17.84 13.21
N ALA A 304 -28.03 -18.44 14.03
CA ALA A 304 -26.94 -19.29 13.57
C ALA A 304 -27.38 -20.73 13.25
N GLU A 305 -28.48 -21.19 13.84
CA GLU A 305 -29.02 -22.54 13.61
C GLU A 305 -29.75 -22.59 12.27
N GLU A 306 -30.61 -21.61 12.03
CA GLU A 306 -31.40 -21.50 10.80
C GLU A 306 -30.65 -20.80 9.65
N ASP A 307 -29.48 -20.20 9.94
CA ASP A 307 -28.72 -19.36 9.01
C ASP A 307 -29.59 -18.26 8.37
N THR A 308 -30.29 -17.51 9.21
CA THR A 308 -31.21 -16.44 8.78
C THR A 308 -31.00 -15.14 9.54
N TRP A 309 -31.43 -14.03 8.93
CA TRP A 309 -31.47 -12.73 9.58
C TRP A 309 -32.90 -12.25 9.75
N THR A 310 -33.22 -11.67 10.90
CA THR A 310 -34.51 -11.01 11.15
C THR A 310 -34.33 -9.49 11.10
N CYS A 311 -34.98 -8.83 10.14
CA CYS A 311 -34.94 -7.38 10.06
C CYS A 311 -35.87 -6.70 11.08
N ALA A 312 -35.76 -5.37 11.22
CA ALA A 312 -36.59 -4.58 12.13
C ALA A 312 -38.10 -4.65 11.88
N ALA A 313 -38.54 -5.05 10.67
CA ALA A 313 -39.95 -5.27 10.34
C ALA A 313 -40.44 -6.71 10.66
N GLY A 314 -39.60 -7.55 11.28
CA GLY A 314 -39.90 -8.95 11.57
C GLY A 314 -39.77 -9.90 10.38
N GLN A 315 -39.38 -9.41 9.19
CA GLN A 315 -39.19 -10.25 8.02
C GLN A 315 -37.86 -11.02 8.09
N THR A 316 -37.88 -12.29 7.71
CA THR A 316 -36.73 -13.19 7.65
C THR A 316 -36.01 -13.06 6.31
N LEU A 317 -34.68 -13.01 6.35
CA LEU A 317 -33.81 -13.05 5.19
C LEU A 317 -33.09 -14.39 5.17
N HIS A 318 -33.29 -15.14 4.08
CA HIS A 318 -32.71 -16.46 3.89
C HIS A 318 -31.41 -16.38 3.10
N PHE A 319 -30.51 -17.33 3.37
CA PHE A 319 -29.32 -17.52 2.56
C PHE A 319 -29.69 -17.78 1.10
N ARG A 320 -29.07 -17.04 0.19
CA ARG A 320 -29.30 -17.14 -1.25
C ARG A 320 -28.11 -17.74 -1.99
N ARG A 321 -26.92 -17.23 -1.70
CA ARG A 321 -25.67 -17.65 -2.37
C ARG A 321 -24.44 -17.19 -1.60
N ALA A 322 -23.33 -17.88 -1.81
CA ALA A 322 -22.01 -17.42 -1.41
C ALA A 322 -21.31 -16.70 -2.57
N SER A 323 -20.45 -15.74 -2.26
CA SER A 323 -19.50 -15.16 -3.20
C SER A 323 -18.14 -15.05 -2.54
N LYS A 324 -17.09 -15.07 -3.36
CA LYS A 324 -15.71 -14.92 -2.89
C LYS A 324 -15.13 -13.67 -3.51
N GLU A 325 -14.47 -12.86 -2.70
CA GLU A 325 -13.78 -11.66 -3.13
C GLU A 325 -12.33 -11.76 -2.69
N LYS A 326 -11.39 -11.35 -3.54
CA LYS A 326 -9.98 -11.22 -3.16
C LYS A 326 -9.70 -9.77 -2.82
N THR A 327 -9.15 -9.52 -1.64
CA THR A 327 -8.58 -8.21 -1.29
C THR A 327 -7.39 -7.92 -2.20
N GLU A 328 -6.97 -6.65 -2.26
CA GLU A 328 -5.78 -6.27 -3.02
C GLU A 328 -4.48 -6.93 -2.49
N SER A 329 -4.46 -7.47 -1.27
CA SER A 329 -3.35 -8.27 -0.73
C SER A 329 -3.43 -9.75 -1.12
N GLY A 330 -4.54 -10.18 -1.74
CA GLY A 330 -4.77 -11.57 -2.13
C GLY A 330 -5.54 -12.41 -1.11
N TYR A 331 -5.87 -11.85 0.05
CA TYR A 331 -6.71 -12.50 1.05
C TYR A 331 -8.12 -12.74 0.51
N LYS A 332 -8.66 -13.93 0.74
CA LYS A 332 -9.98 -14.32 0.24
C LYS A 332 -11.03 -14.08 1.32
N ILE A 333 -11.96 -13.17 1.07
CA ILE A 333 -13.15 -12.98 1.89
C ILE A 333 -14.27 -13.81 1.30
N GLU A 334 -14.92 -14.62 2.13
CA GLU A 334 -16.16 -15.30 1.80
C GLU A 334 -17.34 -14.49 2.30
N TYR A 335 -18.24 -14.16 1.37
CA TYR A 335 -19.45 -13.43 1.65
C TYR A 335 -20.67 -14.30 1.42
N ARG A 336 -21.62 -14.21 2.35
CA ARG A 336 -22.95 -14.77 2.19
C ARG A 336 -23.93 -13.66 1.85
N HIS A 337 -24.80 -13.95 0.88
CA HIS A 337 -25.87 -13.07 0.44
C HIS A 337 -27.17 -13.57 1.03
N TYR A 338 -27.83 -12.72 1.82
CA TYR A 338 -29.13 -13.00 2.41
C TYR A 338 -30.18 -12.08 1.79
N ARG A 339 -31.35 -12.63 1.46
CA ARG A 339 -32.42 -11.87 0.82
C ARG A 339 -33.74 -12.07 1.56
N SER A 340 -34.45 -10.97 1.78
CA SER A 340 -35.80 -10.98 2.35
C SER A 340 -36.81 -11.53 1.34
N THR A 341 -37.85 -12.18 1.82
CA THR A 341 -39.08 -12.43 1.07
C THR A 341 -40.16 -11.49 1.60
N GLY A 342 -40.72 -10.60 0.77
CA GLY A 342 -41.86 -9.77 1.18
C GLY A 342 -41.53 -8.33 1.59
N CYS A 343 -40.53 -7.69 0.95
CA CYS A 343 -40.35 -6.25 1.13
C CYS A 343 -41.38 -5.41 0.36
N GLU A 344 -42.07 -5.98 -0.62
CA GLU A 344 -43.12 -5.33 -1.39
C GLU A 344 -44.33 -5.04 -0.50
N GLY A 345 -44.66 -3.76 -0.30
CA GLY A 345 -45.70 -3.32 0.65
C GLY A 345 -45.23 -3.14 2.11
N CYS A 346 -43.95 -3.38 2.43
CA CYS A 346 -43.45 -3.17 3.79
C CYS A 346 -43.49 -1.67 4.18
N PRO A 347 -44.15 -1.28 5.30
CA PRO A 347 -44.27 0.13 5.71
C PRO A 347 -42.92 0.77 6.06
N LEU A 348 -41.92 -0.06 6.41
CA LEU A 348 -40.57 0.40 6.75
C LEU A 348 -39.62 0.46 5.54
N LYS A 349 -40.06 0.07 4.33
CA LYS A 349 -39.17 -0.06 3.14
C LYS A 349 -38.40 1.22 2.85
N ALA A 350 -39.07 2.38 2.85
CA ALA A 350 -38.46 3.68 2.51
C ALA A 350 -37.31 4.08 3.45
N GLN A 351 -37.39 3.72 4.73
CA GLN A 351 -36.35 3.98 5.73
C GLN A 351 -35.29 2.85 5.77
N CYS A 352 -35.67 1.64 5.34
CA CYS A 352 -34.84 0.44 5.39
C CYS A 352 -33.89 0.33 4.19
N THR A 353 -34.38 0.42 2.96
CA THR A 353 -33.58 0.16 1.74
C THR A 353 -34.04 0.99 0.54
N LYS A 354 -33.10 1.28 -0.37
CA LYS A 354 -33.37 1.90 -1.67
C LYS A 354 -33.54 0.89 -2.82
N ALA A 355 -33.50 -0.41 -2.52
CA ALA A 355 -33.70 -1.45 -3.52
C ALA A 355 -35.12 -1.43 -4.09
N GLN A 356 -35.26 -1.59 -5.40
CA GLN A 356 -36.57 -1.64 -6.05
C GLN A 356 -37.38 -2.86 -5.59
N GLY A 357 -36.73 -4.03 -5.47
CA GLY A 357 -37.33 -5.27 -4.96
C GLY A 357 -37.03 -5.53 -3.49
N ASP A 358 -36.80 -6.81 -3.15
CA ASP A 358 -36.42 -7.19 -1.79
C ASP A 358 -35.01 -6.74 -1.43
N ARG A 359 -34.84 -6.54 -0.13
CA ARG A 359 -33.54 -6.22 0.43
C ARG A 359 -32.63 -7.45 0.38
N GLU A 360 -31.47 -7.28 -0.28
CA GLU A 360 -30.34 -8.20 -0.19
C GLU A 360 -29.21 -7.57 0.64
N VAL A 361 -28.61 -8.34 1.54
CA VAL A 361 -27.44 -7.95 2.32
C VAL A 361 -26.29 -8.92 2.07
N LYS A 362 -25.07 -8.38 2.01
CA LYS A 362 -23.82 -9.12 1.83
C LYS A 362 -23.03 -9.07 3.13
N VAL A 363 -22.72 -10.23 3.70
CA VAL A 363 -22.11 -10.33 5.04
C VAL A 363 -20.97 -11.35 5.03
N SER A 364 -19.84 -11.01 5.64
CA SER A 364 -18.84 -12.00 6.04
C SER A 364 -19.15 -12.43 7.47
N LEU A 365 -19.59 -13.69 7.63
CA LEU A 365 -19.85 -14.25 8.97
C LEU A 365 -18.58 -14.35 9.80
N LYS A 366 -17.43 -14.59 9.14
CA LYS A 366 -16.12 -14.58 9.79
C LYS A 366 -15.80 -13.21 10.36
N TYR A 367 -15.95 -12.14 9.58
CA TYR A 367 -15.71 -10.80 10.07
C TYR A 367 -16.70 -10.39 11.17
N LEU A 368 -17.97 -10.79 11.04
CA LEU A 368 -18.97 -10.57 12.09
C LEU A 368 -18.56 -11.22 13.42
N ARG A 369 -18.11 -12.48 13.38
CA ARG A 369 -17.58 -13.19 14.55
C ARG A 369 -16.38 -12.45 15.17
N LEU A 370 -15.41 -12.06 14.34
CA LEU A 370 -14.23 -11.32 14.78
C LEU A 370 -14.59 -9.96 15.41
N LYS A 371 -15.52 -9.20 14.83
CA LYS A 371 -16.06 -7.97 15.43
C LYS A 371 -16.75 -8.23 16.76
N ASN A 372 -17.55 -9.30 16.85
CA ASN A 372 -18.27 -9.65 18.08
C ASN A 372 -17.32 -10.07 19.21
N GLN A 373 -16.16 -10.67 18.90
CA GLN A 373 -15.10 -10.93 19.87
C GLN A 373 -14.33 -9.66 20.27
N ALA A 374 -14.00 -8.78 19.32
CA ALA A 374 -13.26 -7.54 19.59
C ALA A 374 -14.09 -6.50 20.36
N ARG A 375 -15.41 -6.45 20.12
CA ARG A 375 -16.32 -5.46 20.73
C ARG A 375 -16.32 -5.44 22.27
N PRO A 376 -16.50 -6.57 23.00
CA PRO A 376 -16.46 -6.56 24.46
C PRO A 376 -15.07 -6.16 24.97
N ARG A 377 -13.97 -6.61 24.33
CA ARG A 377 -12.61 -6.20 24.69
C ARG A 377 -12.42 -4.69 24.60
N LEU A 378 -12.80 -4.09 23.47
CA LEU A 378 -12.76 -2.63 23.26
C LEU A 378 -13.71 -1.84 24.18
N ARG A 379 -14.66 -2.49 24.86
CA ARG A 379 -15.61 -1.88 25.80
C ARG A 379 -15.27 -2.17 27.26
N SER A 380 -14.38 -3.12 27.52
CA SER A 380 -13.82 -3.36 28.85
C SER A 380 -13.04 -2.13 29.33
N GLU A 381 -12.89 -1.99 30.63
CA GLU A 381 -12.12 -0.91 31.24
C GLU A 381 -10.66 -0.91 30.76
N GLU A 382 -10.03 -2.08 30.78
CA GLU A 382 -8.64 -2.30 30.33
C GLU A 382 -8.48 -1.98 28.84
N GLY A 383 -9.33 -2.53 27.97
CA GLY A 383 -9.26 -2.28 26.54
C GLY A 383 -9.58 -0.83 26.17
N TYR A 384 -10.46 -0.17 26.92
CA TYR A 384 -10.70 1.27 26.77
C TYR A 384 -9.48 2.08 27.19
N ALA A 385 -8.86 1.76 28.33
CA ALA A 385 -7.64 2.42 28.81
C ALA A 385 -6.49 2.28 27.80
N LEU A 386 -6.27 1.08 27.25
CA LEU A 386 -5.30 0.85 26.18
C LEU A 386 -5.62 1.65 24.92
N ALA A 387 -6.88 1.69 24.49
CA ALA A 387 -7.31 2.44 23.31
C ALA A 387 -7.18 3.97 23.47
N VAL A 388 -7.26 4.49 24.70
CA VAL A 388 -6.98 5.89 25.05
C VAL A 388 -5.48 6.13 25.11
N ARG A 389 -4.72 5.23 25.75
CA ARG A 389 -3.26 5.30 25.84
C ARG A 389 -2.60 5.33 24.46
N ARG A 390 -3.15 4.61 23.48
CA ARG A 390 -2.71 4.69 22.07
C ARG A 390 -2.72 6.11 21.48
N MET A 391 -3.48 7.05 22.03
CA MET A 391 -3.46 8.45 21.56
C MET A 391 -2.18 9.18 21.97
N ILE A 392 -1.49 8.73 23.03
CA ILE A 392 -0.28 9.36 23.57
C ILE A 392 0.99 8.52 23.39
N GLU A 393 0.87 7.30 22.86
CA GLU A 393 2.01 6.41 22.64
C GLU A 393 2.78 6.78 21.35
N PRO A 394 2.25 6.55 20.13
CA PRO A 394 2.94 6.88 18.88
C PRO A 394 2.83 8.35 18.45
N GLU A 395 1.80 9.10 18.86
CA GLU A 395 1.62 10.48 18.38
C GLU A 395 2.74 11.44 18.85
N PRO A 396 3.15 11.44 20.14
CA PRO A 396 4.29 12.26 20.59
C PRO A 396 5.59 11.85 19.90
N VAL A 397 5.80 10.56 19.66
CA VAL A 397 6.97 10.03 18.94
C VAL A 397 7.06 10.61 17.52
N PHE A 398 5.94 10.65 16.80
CA PHE A 398 5.88 11.32 15.51
C PHE A 398 6.00 12.84 15.61
N GLY A 399 5.42 13.46 16.64
CA GLY A 399 5.53 14.88 16.94
C GLY A 399 6.99 15.31 17.13
N ASP A 400 7.73 14.56 17.93
CA ASP A 400 9.15 14.79 18.20
C ASP A 400 9.98 14.66 16.93
N MET A 401 9.80 13.56 16.19
CA MET A 401 10.54 13.34 14.94
C MET A 401 10.27 14.43 13.92
N LYS A 402 9.00 14.76 13.67
CA LYS A 402 8.62 15.64 12.55
C LYS A 402 8.68 17.12 12.87
N ASN A 403 8.22 17.51 14.06
CA ASN A 403 8.05 18.92 14.42
C ASN A 403 9.23 19.40 15.26
N ASN A 404 9.56 18.72 16.36
CA ASN A 404 10.61 19.18 17.27
C ASN A 404 12.01 19.02 16.64
N ARG A 405 12.23 17.91 15.93
CA ARG A 405 13.51 17.61 15.24
C ARG A 405 13.50 17.97 13.74
N GLY A 406 12.36 18.43 13.22
CA GLY A 406 12.23 18.92 11.84
C GLY A 406 12.37 17.85 10.75
N PHE A 407 12.24 16.55 11.06
CA PHE A 407 12.35 15.49 10.06
C PHE A 407 11.06 15.32 9.26
N LYS A 408 10.90 16.15 8.22
CA LYS A 408 9.71 16.15 7.36
C LYS A 408 9.90 15.45 6.01
N ARG A 409 11.16 15.19 5.64
CA ARG A 409 11.54 14.62 4.35
C ARG A 409 12.77 13.74 4.51
N PHE A 410 12.76 12.59 3.84
CA PHE A 410 13.94 11.72 3.75
C PHE A 410 15.10 12.40 3.04
N LEU A 411 16.32 11.95 3.33
CA LEU A 411 17.56 12.46 2.72
C LEU A 411 18.10 11.50 1.66
N LEU A 412 17.80 10.22 1.77
CA LEU A 412 18.16 9.15 0.87
C LEU A 412 16.98 8.76 -0.02
N ARG A 413 17.26 7.95 -1.05
CA ARG A 413 16.30 7.48 -2.05
C ARG A 413 16.36 5.97 -2.13
N GLY A 414 15.25 5.36 -2.51
CA GLY A 414 15.09 3.91 -2.55
C GLY A 414 14.69 3.33 -1.19
N LEU A 415 13.79 2.36 -1.22
CA LEU A 415 13.19 1.73 -0.05
C LEU A 415 14.25 1.19 0.95
N PRO A 416 15.35 0.53 0.51
CA PRO A 416 16.36 0.04 1.45
C PRO A 416 17.02 1.17 2.24
N LYS A 417 17.36 2.28 1.59
CA LYS A 417 18.05 3.40 2.25
C LYS A 417 17.12 4.23 3.11
N VAL A 418 15.86 4.37 2.69
CA VAL A 418 14.81 5.03 3.48
C VAL A 418 14.52 4.23 4.76
N SER A 419 14.47 2.90 4.67
CA SER A 419 14.35 2.02 5.85
C SER A 419 15.48 2.24 6.85
N LEU A 420 16.73 2.37 6.36
CA LEU A 420 17.87 2.70 7.23
C LEU A 420 17.71 4.06 7.92
N GLU A 421 17.23 5.08 7.20
CA GLU A 421 16.97 6.38 7.84
C GLU A 421 15.93 6.29 8.95
N VAL A 422 14.86 5.51 8.77
CA VAL A 422 13.89 5.28 9.85
C VAL A 422 14.56 4.57 11.03
N GLY A 423 15.39 3.57 10.80
CA GLY A 423 16.14 2.91 11.88
C GLY A 423 17.04 3.86 12.67
N TRP A 424 17.75 4.75 11.98
CA TRP A 424 18.54 5.79 12.64
C TRP A 424 17.70 6.74 13.49
N LEU A 425 16.53 7.14 12.99
CA LEU A 425 15.61 8.00 13.72
C LEU A 425 15.03 7.29 14.93
N SER A 426 14.68 6.01 14.80
CA SER A 426 14.18 5.18 15.90
C SER A 426 15.22 5.02 17.00
N LEU A 427 16.47 4.71 16.63
CA LEU A 427 17.58 4.60 17.56
C LEU A 427 17.84 5.93 18.30
N ALA A 428 17.93 7.03 17.55
CA ALA A 428 18.15 8.35 18.12
C ALA A 428 16.99 8.75 19.06
N HIS A 429 15.75 8.44 18.68
CA HIS A 429 14.57 8.68 19.51
C HIS A 429 14.63 7.91 20.83
N ASN A 430 14.89 6.60 20.77
CA ASN A 430 14.94 5.76 21.96
C ASN A 430 16.05 6.20 22.92
N LEU A 431 17.25 6.52 22.40
CA LEU A 431 18.36 7.01 23.23
C LEU A 431 18.05 8.34 23.90
N LEU A 432 17.45 9.29 23.16
CA LEU A 432 17.04 10.58 23.72
C LEU A 432 15.95 10.41 24.77
N LYS A 433 14.99 9.51 24.52
CA LYS A 433 13.93 9.23 25.48
C LYS A 433 14.47 8.59 26.76
N LYS A 434 15.44 7.69 26.66
CA LYS A 434 16.10 7.09 27.84
C LYS A 434 16.89 8.10 28.66
N ALA A 435 17.44 9.13 28.01
CA ALA A 435 18.25 10.16 28.65
C ALA A 435 17.43 11.28 29.31
N ALA A 436 16.17 11.46 28.90
CA ALA A 436 15.21 12.37 29.49
C ALA A 436 14.59 11.75 30.75
#